data_AF-A0A2G2Y992-F1
#
_entry.id   AF-A0A2G2Y992-F1
#
_cell.length_a   1.000
_cell.length_b   1.000
_cell.length_c   1.000
_cell.angle_alpha   90.00
_cell.angle_beta   90.00
_cell.angle_gamma   90.00
#
_symmetry.space_group_name_H-M   'P 1'
#
loop_
_entity.id
_entity.type
_entity.pdbx_description
1 polymer ?
#
loop_
_entity_poly.entity_id
_entity_poly.type
_entity_poly.pdbx_seq_one_letter_code
_entity_poly.pdbx_strand_id
1 'polypeptide(L)' 'MKRSSGKFLRRFRLLDNTKIGEIKATIKNGLLTVTVPKDEEKKPDVKAIDIFG' A
#
# COMPACT_ATOMS: atom_id res chain seq x y z
N MET A 1 17.35 -12.96 28.09
CA MET A 1 16.85 -12.13 26.97
C MET A 1 15.39 -11.79 27.22
N LYS A 2 15.03 -10.51 27.33
CA LYS A 2 13.65 -10.08 27.63
C LYS A 2 12.86 -10.04 26.31
N ARG A 3 11.94 -10.97 26.12
CA ARG A 3 10.98 -10.97 25.00
C ARG A 3 9.64 -10.49 25.55
N SER A 4 9.13 -9.37 25.07
CA SER A 4 7.75 -8.97 25.32
C SER A 4 6.89 -9.41 24.14
N SER A 5 5.80 -10.12 24.45
CA SER A 5 4.73 -10.38 23.51
C SER A 5 3.44 -9.75 24.06
N GLY A 6 2.52 -9.44 23.17
CA GLY A 6 1.27 -8.77 23.55
C GLY A 6 0.29 -8.76 22.39
N LYS A 7 -0.95 -8.35 22.67
CA LYS A 7 -1.96 -8.14 21.63
C LYS A 7 -1.66 -6.84 20.89
N PHE A 8 -1.79 -6.87 19.57
CA PHE A 8 -1.50 -5.72 18.70
C PHE A 8 -2.56 -5.63 17.59
N LEU A 9 -3.03 -4.41 17.32
CA LEU A 9 -3.97 -4.11 16.23
C LEU A 9 -3.49 -2.86 15.50
N ARG A 10 -3.39 -2.96 14.16
CA ARG A 10 -3.17 -1.82 13.27
C ARG A 10 -4.26 -1.80 12.21
N ARG A 11 -4.77 -0.61 11.94
CA ARG A 11 -5.80 -0.36 10.92
C ARG A 11 -5.23 0.64 9.93
N PHE A 12 -5.32 0.33 8.65
CA PHE A 12 -4.93 1.19 7.55
C PHE A 12 -6.18 1.50 6.72
N ARG A 13 -6.31 2.75 6.27
CA ARG A 13 -7.31 3.09 5.26
C ARG A 13 -6.70 2.79 3.89
N LEU A 14 -7.44 2.05 3.07
CA LEU A 14 -7.05 1.78 1.69
C LEU A 14 -7.59 2.89 0.79
N LEU A 15 -6.93 3.07 -0.34
CA LEU A 15 -7.38 4.00 -1.38
C LEU A 15 -8.56 3.40 -2.13
N ASP A 16 -9.37 4.23 -2.77
CA ASP A 16 -10.53 3.77 -3.54
C ASP A 16 -10.12 2.93 -4.77
N ASN A 17 -8.92 3.18 -5.33
CA ASN A 17 -8.35 2.45 -6.47
C ASN A 17 -7.59 1.17 -6.06
N THR A 18 -8.09 0.46 -5.06
CA THR A 18 -7.47 -0.76 -4.53
C THR A 18 -8.22 -2.00 -4.98
N LYS A 19 -7.50 -3.01 -5.49
CA LYS A 19 -8.08 -4.33 -5.81
C LYS A 19 -8.21 -5.18 -4.55
N ILE A 20 -9.28 -4.98 -3.80
CA ILE A 20 -9.51 -5.64 -2.49
C ILE A 20 -9.41 -7.18 -2.60
N GLY A 21 -9.96 -7.77 -3.67
CA GLY A 21 -9.93 -9.22 -3.90
C GLY A 21 -8.53 -9.80 -4.16
N GLU A 22 -7.53 -8.96 -4.42
CA GLU A 22 -6.16 -9.36 -4.75
C GLU A 22 -5.14 -9.07 -3.64
N ILE A 23 -5.59 -8.63 -2.46
CA ILE A 23 -4.70 -8.41 -1.31
C ILE A 23 -4.03 -9.74 -0.91
N LYS A 24 -2.71 -9.71 -0.73
CA LYS A 24 -1.90 -10.87 -0.35
C LYS A 24 -1.17 -10.60 0.96
N ALA A 25 -1.03 -11.62 1.78
CA ALA A 25 -0.23 -11.55 3.00
C ALA A 25 0.70 -12.76 3.10
N THR A 26 1.93 -12.54 3.55
CA THR A 26 2.93 -13.59 3.75
C THR A 26 3.72 -13.34 5.02
N ILE A 27 4.14 -14.40 5.70
CA ILE A 27 5.06 -14.32 6.85
C ILE A 27 6.36 -14.99 6.45
N LYS A 28 7.49 -14.28 6.61
CA LYS A 28 8.83 -14.82 6.36
C LYS A 28 9.80 -14.31 7.42
N ASN A 29 10.55 -15.20 8.06
CA ASN A 29 11.55 -14.87 9.09
C ASN A 29 11.00 -13.98 10.24
N GLY A 30 9.74 -14.18 10.61
CA GLY A 30 9.08 -13.38 11.66
C GLY A 30 8.55 -12.01 11.19
N LEU A 31 8.67 -11.67 9.90
CA LEU A 31 8.10 -10.47 9.31
C LEU A 31 6.78 -10.79 8.59
N LEU A 32 5.72 -10.10 8.98
CA LEU A 32 4.45 -10.08 8.24
C LEU A 32 4.50 -9.01 7.14
N THR A 33 4.43 -9.44 5.88
CA THR A 33 4.33 -8.57 4.71
C THR A 33 2.92 -8.64 4.16
N VAL A 34 2.27 -7.47 4.01
CA VAL A 34 0.95 -7.34 3.38
C VAL A 34 1.10 -6.52 2.11
N THR A 35 0.72 -7.10 0.98
CA THR A 35 0.75 -6.46 -0.34
C THR A 35 -0.66 -6.07 -0.73
N VAL A 36 -0.86 -4.77 -0.94
CA VAL A 36 -2.12 -4.18 -1.40
C VAL A 36 -1.95 -3.72 -2.85
N PRO A 37 -2.49 -4.44 -3.83
CA PRO A 37 -2.39 -4.07 -5.23
C PRO A 37 -3.26 -2.85 -5.56
N LYS A 38 -2.70 -1.94 -6.35
CA LYS A 38 -3.42 -0.81 -6.93
C LYS A 38 -4.05 -1.22 -8.26
N ASP A 39 -5.14 -0.57 -8.61
CA ASP A 39 -5.62 -0.56 -9.98
C ASP A 39 -4.61 0.09 -10.92
N GLU A 40 -4.65 -0.30 -12.20
CA GLU A 40 -3.87 0.38 -13.22
C GLU A 40 -4.35 1.82 -13.32
N GLU A 41 -3.57 2.75 -12.77
CA GLU A 41 -3.80 4.18 -12.95
C GLU A 41 -3.58 4.51 -14.43
N LYS A 42 -4.59 5.12 -15.07
CA LYS A 42 -4.37 5.81 -16.35
C LYS A 42 -3.27 6.83 -16.10
N LYS A 43 -2.15 6.72 -16.83
CA LYS A 43 -1.08 7.71 -16.75
C LYS A 43 -1.73 9.10 -16.89
N PRO A 44 -1.50 10.04 -15.96
CA PRO A 44 -2.07 11.36 -16.08
C PRO A 44 -1.63 11.92 -17.44
N ASP A 45 -2.60 12.43 -18.20
CA ASP A 45 -2.31 13.09 -19.47
C ASP A 45 -1.68 14.44 -19.14
N VAL A 46 -0.35 14.46 -19.02
CA VAL A 46 0.40 15.64 -18.60
C VAL A 46 0.41 16.62 -19.76
N LYS A 47 -0.36 17.70 -19.64
CA LYS A 47 -0.25 18.84 -20.56
C LYS A 47 0.89 19.74 -20.11
N ALA A 48 1.85 19.98 -21.00
CA ALA A 48 2.85 21.02 -20.80
C ALA A 48 2.16 22.39 -20.83
N ILE A 49 2.49 23.25 -19.85
CA ILE A 49 2.09 24.66 -19.84
C ILE A 49 3.36 25.47 -20.02
N ASP A 50 3.47 26.16 -21.15
CA ASP A 50 4.58 27.07 -21.40
C ASP A 50 4.33 28.37 -20.64
N ILE A 51 5.32 28.78 -19.84
CA ILE A 51 5.30 30.05 -19.10
C ILE A 51 6.32 30.96 -19.78
N PHE A 52 5.84 31.97 -20.50
CA PHE A 52 6.67 33.04 -21.04
C PHE A 52 6.67 34.22 -20.06
N GLY A 53 7.86 34.82 -19.86
CA GLY A 53 8.07 35.99 -19.01
C GLY A 53 7.88 37.31 -19.73
#